data_AF-A0A7W4UVZ6-F1
#
_entry.id   AF-A0A7W4UVZ6-F1
#
_cell.length_a   1.000
_cell.length_b   1.000
_cell.length_c   1.000
_cell.angle_alpha   90.00
_cell.angle_beta   90.00
_cell.angle_gamma   90.00
#
_symmetry.space_group_name_H-M   'P 1'
#
loop_
_entity.id
_entity.type
_entity.pdbx_description
1 polymer ?
#
loop_
_entity_poly.entity_id
_entity_poly.type
_entity_poly.pdbx_seq_one_letter_code
_entity_poly.pdbx_strand_id
1 'polypeptide(L)' 'MSDTTTVAGTIEHLDPHALIIETNVRPSAPITPAFVQSIRENGVLTPVLGHRSDDGQVTVRAGQRRVFAAREA' A
#
# COMPACT_ATOMS: atom_id res chain seq x y z
N MET A 1 32.31 5.40 18.42
CA MET A 1 31.71 5.31 17.08
C MET A 1 30.34 4.70 17.28
N SER A 2 29.27 5.43 16.98
CA SER A 2 27.91 4.88 17.09
C SER A 2 27.59 4.16 15.78
N ASP A 3 27.36 2.86 15.84
CA ASP A 3 26.85 2.08 14.71
C ASP A 3 25.39 2.47 14.48
N THR A 4 25.11 3.07 13.32
CA THR A 4 23.74 3.30 12.87
C THR A 4 23.31 2.08 12.07
N THR A 5 22.58 1.16 12.69
CA THR A 5 21.92 0.07 11.96
C THR A 5 20.77 0.65 11.16
N THR A 6 20.97 0.85 9.86
CA THR A 6 19.89 1.18 8.93
C THR A 6 19.02 -0.06 8.73
N VAL A 7 17.78 -0.02 9.22
CA VAL A 7 16.79 -1.07 8.93
C VAL A 7 16.30 -0.87 7.50
N ALA A 8 16.63 -1.80 6.61
CA ALA A 8 16.10 -1.82 5.25
C ALA A 8 14.63 -2.30 5.25
N GLY A 9 13.79 -1.64 4.45
CA GLY A 9 12.41 -2.11 4.22
C GLY A 9 12.37 -3.36 3.34
N THR A 10 11.29 -4.14 3.44
CA THR A 10 11.02 -5.31 2.61
C THR A 10 9.95 -5.03 1.56
N ILE A 11 9.95 -5.82 0.47
CA ILE A 11 8.85 -5.85 -0.49
C ILE A 11 8.14 -7.20 -0.34
N GLU A 12 6.83 -7.16 -0.12
CA GLU A 12 5.99 -8.34 0.09
C GLU A 12 4.72 -8.25 -0.75
N HIS A 13 4.24 -9.40 -1.22
CA HIS A 13 2.92 -9.52 -1.87
C HIS A 13 1.89 -9.87 -0.80
N LEU A 14 0.92 -8.98 -0.61
CA LEU A 14 -0.13 -9.11 0.40
C LEU A 14 -1.49 -8.97 -0.27
N ASP A 15 -2.51 -9.62 0.29
CA ASP A 15 -3.90 -9.43 -0.13
C ASP A 15 -4.29 -7.95 0.12
N PRO A 16 -4.69 -7.19 -0.92
CA PRO A 16 -5.09 -5.79 -0.75
C PRO A 16 -6.30 -5.62 0.19
N HIS A 17 -7.13 -6.63 0.38
CA HIS A 17 -8.25 -6.61 1.34
C HIS A 17 -7.80 -6.79 2.80
N ALA A 18 -6.62 -7.39 3.03
CA ALA A 18 -6.05 -7.56 4.36
C ALA A 18 -5.30 -6.31 4.86
N LEU A 19 -5.06 -5.31 3.99
CA LEU A 19 -4.33 -4.09 4.36
C LEU A 19 -5.21 -3.09 5.13
N ILE A 20 -4.68 -2.54 6.21
CA ILE A 20 -5.30 -1.40 6.89
C ILE A 20 -4.84 -0.12 6.16
N ILE A 21 -5.73 0.82 5.92
CA ILE A 21 -5.38 2.10 5.29
C ILE A 21 -5.47 3.19 6.36
N GLU A 22 -4.37 3.94 6.57
CA GLU A 22 -4.37 5.05 7.53
C GLU A 22 -5.41 6.11 7.16
N THR A 23 -5.90 6.83 8.17
CA THR A 23 -6.76 7.98 7.97
C THR A 23 -6.04 9.04 7.15
N ASN A 24 -6.60 9.36 5.98
CA ASN A 24 -6.04 10.37 5.09
C ASN A 24 -6.61 11.75 5.42
N VAL A 25 -5.75 12.78 5.47
CA VAL A 25 -6.19 14.18 5.62
C VAL A 25 -6.87 14.73 4.36
N ARG A 26 -6.71 14.08 3.20
CA ARG A 26 -7.37 14.43 1.96
C ARG A 26 -8.79 13.82 1.95
N PRO A 27 -9.83 14.60 1.62
CA PRO A 27 -11.23 14.16 1.75
C PRO A 27 -11.63 13.03 0.81
N SER A 28 -10.87 12.80 -0.26
CA SER A 28 -11.08 11.67 -1.16
C SER A 28 -9.78 11.23 -1.83
N ALA A 29 -9.72 9.93 -2.13
CA ALA A 29 -8.69 9.31 -2.96
C ALA A 29 -9.38 8.64 -4.16
N PRO A 30 -9.93 9.42 -5.11
CA PRO A 30 -10.70 8.87 -6.21
C PRO A 30 -9.82 7.98 -7.09
N ILE A 31 -10.37 6.83 -7.44
CA ILE A 31 -9.84 5.93 -8.46
C ILE A 31 -10.71 6.03 -9.70
N THR A 32 -10.10 5.90 -10.88
CA THR A 32 -10.81 5.97 -12.17
C THR A 32 -10.90 4.56 -12.75
N PRO A 33 -11.92 4.26 -13.58
CA PRO A 33 -12.03 2.94 -14.23
C PRO A 33 -10.79 2.57 -15.03
N ALA A 34 -10.18 3.53 -15.74
CA ALA A 34 -8.94 3.31 -16.47
C ALA A 34 -7.76 2.91 -15.55
N PHE A 35 -7.73 3.45 -14.33
CA PHE A 35 -6.70 3.09 -13.35
C PHE A 35 -6.93 1.68 -12.77
N VAL A 36 -8.18 1.32 -12.47
CA VAL A 36 -8.55 -0.04 -12.05
C VAL A 36 -8.21 -1.05 -13.14
N GLN A 37 -8.56 -0.74 -14.40
CA GLN A 37 -8.25 -1.59 -15.54
C GLN A 37 -6.74 -1.79 -15.71
N SER A 38 -5.94 -0.72 -15.57
CA SER A 38 -4.48 -0.83 -15.61
C SER A 38 -3.93 -1.76 -14.52
N ILE A 39 -4.48 -1.72 -13.30
CA ILE A 39 -4.08 -2.64 -12.22
C ILE A 39 -4.54 -4.07 -12.51
N ARG A 40 -5.73 -4.28 -13.08
CA ARG A 40 -6.18 -5.61 -13.49
C ARG A 40 -5.25 -6.25 -14.52
N GLU A 41 -4.76 -5.45 -15.48
CA GLU A 41 -3.89 -5.92 -16.55
C GLU A 41 -2.43 -6.11 -16.11
N ASN A 42 -1.90 -5.21 -15.27
CA ASN A 42 -0.47 -5.11 -15.00
C ASN A 42 -0.09 -5.35 -13.53
N GLY A 43 -1.08 -5.47 -12.65
CA GLY A 43 -0.87 -5.46 -11.20
C GLY A 43 -0.42 -4.10 -10.67
N VAL A 44 0.03 -4.10 -9.41
CA VAL A 44 0.61 -2.92 -8.76
C VAL A 44 2.11 -2.85 -9.08
N LEU A 45 2.50 -2.00 -10.03
CA LEU A 45 3.89 -1.92 -10.51
C LEU A 45 4.87 -1.25 -9.54
N THR A 46 4.37 -0.44 -8.61
CA THR A 46 5.20 0.22 -7.59
C THR A 46 4.67 -0.14 -6.21
N PRO A 47 5.50 -0.65 -5.29
CA PRO A 47 5.10 -0.97 -3.93
C PRO A 47 4.51 0.23 -3.19
N VAL A 48 3.57 -0.05 -2.28
CA VAL A 48 3.00 0.94 -1.37
C VAL A 48 3.83 1.02 -0.10
N LEU A 49 3.85 2.19 0.54
CA LEU A 49 4.55 2.36 1.81
C LEU A 49 3.61 1.97 2.94
N GLY A 50 4.03 1.01 3.74
CA GLY A 50 3.32 0.60 4.95
C GLY A 50 4.29 0.22 6.06
N HIS A 51 3.73 -0.01 7.24
CA HIS A 51 4.44 -0.56 8.38
C HIS A 51 3.66 -1.75 8.93
N ARG A 52 4.39 -2.73 9.44
CA ARG A 52 3.82 -3.90 10.10
C ARG A 52 3.80 -3.65 11.60
N SER A 53 2.65 -3.89 12.21
CA SER A 53 2.49 -3.84 13.67
C SER A 53 2.88 -5.19 14.28
N ASP A 54 3.11 -5.23 15.59
CA ASP A 54 3.56 -6.44 16.30
C ASP A 54 2.55 -7.60 16.24
N ASP A 55 1.28 -7.29 15.97
CA ASP A 55 0.19 -8.25 15.74
C ASP A 55 0.16 -8.82 14.31
N GLY A 56 1.11 -8.41 13.46
CA GLY A 56 1.24 -8.85 12.07
C GLY A 56 0.42 -8.03 11.07
N GLN A 57 -0.42 -7.09 11.53
CA GLN A 57 -1.21 -6.22 10.65
C GLN A 57 -0.34 -5.24 9.87
N VAL A 58 -0.70 -5.02 8.60
CA VAL A 58 0.02 -4.07 7.73
C VAL A 58 -0.83 -2.85 7.47
N THR A 59 -0.32 -1.71 7.91
CA THR A 59 -0.97 -0.41 7.79
C THR A 59 -0.27 0.42 6.71
N VAL A 60 -1.05 0.83 5.70
CA VAL A 60 -0.60 1.59 4.53
C VAL A 60 -0.64 3.08 4.83
N ARG A 61 0.55 3.70 4.80
CA ARG A 61 0.77 5.13 5.03
C ARG A 61 0.75 5.96 3.75
N ALA A 62 1.17 5.38 2.63
CA ALA A 62 1.13 6.05 1.33
C ALA A 62 0.85 5.08 0.18
N GLY A 63 0.11 5.55 -0.82
CA GLY A 63 -0.30 4.75 -1.97
C GLY A 63 -1.72 4.20 -1.89
N GLN A 64 -2.58 4.78 -1.04
CA GLN A 64 -3.99 4.40 -0.86
C GLN A 64 -4.77 4.17 -2.17
N ARG A 65 -4.60 5.01 -3.19
CA ARG A 65 -5.25 4.83 -4.51
C ARG A 65 -4.91 3.48 -5.16
N ARG A 66 -3.66 3.02 -5.03
CA ARG A 66 -3.22 1.73 -5.59
C ARG A 66 -3.89 0.58 -4.84
N VAL A 67 -4.01 0.68 -3.52
CA VAL A 67 -4.71 -0.33 -2.71
C VAL A 67 -6.20 -0.37 -3.04
N PHE A 68 -6.86 0.78 -3.15
CA PHE A 68 -8.27 0.83 -3.53
C PHE A 68 -8.53 0.26 -4.92
N ALA A 69 -7.73 0.64 -5.91
CA ALA A 69 -7.90 0.09 -7.25
C ALA A 69 -7.55 -1.40 -7.32
N ALA A 70 -6.60 -1.90 -6.51
CA ALA A 70 -6.33 -3.33 -6.39
C ALA A 70 -7.43 -4.14 -5.68
N ARG A 71 -8.26 -3.51 -4.85
CA ARG A 71 -9.47 -4.14 -4.27
C ARG A 71 -10.64 -4.23 -5.24
N GLU A 72 -10.65 -3.38 -6.26
CA GLU A 72 -11.71 -3.34 -7.27
C GLU A 72 -11.36 -4.16 -8.52
N ALA A 73 -10.06 -4.28 -8.83
CA ALA A 73 -9.52 -5.01 -9.97
C ALA A 73 -9.87 -6.50 -9.91
#